data_AF-A0AAD4M5C4-F1
#
_entry.id   AF-A0AAD4M5C4-F1
#
_cell.length_a   1.000
_cell.length_b   1.000
_cell.length_c   1.000
_cell.angle_alpha   90.00
_cell.angle_beta   90.00
_cell.angle_gamma   90.00
#
_symmetry.space_group_name_H-M   'P 1'
#
loop_
_entity.id
_entity.type
_entity.pdbx_description
1 polymer ?
#
loop_
_entity_poly.entity_id
_entity_poly.type
_entity_poly.pdbx_seq_one_letter_code
_entity_poly.pdbx_strand_id
1 'polypeptide(L)'
;MMHHAYTIARSVACRVIPLARHMSSKPNAQTPLPNFALPPKKLRALVSLYHQSNSFITPENLDEEIDRAFLEVPAMRTFGNRRVDWPSLRLEVKERKQLSKFGLPETLNSALSMYEAGYEEREKRVEQVFDAMYGTWQTNKPGLELLQDTWEGVEQRLKGEEGVN
;
A
#
# COMPACT_ATOMS: atom_id res chain seq x y z
N MET A 1 -60.69 27.26 13.20
CA MET A 1 -59.55 27.54 14.10
C MET A 1 -58.30 27.02 13.42
N MET A 2 -57.37 27.92 13.13
CA MET A 2 -56.11 27.66 12.44
C MET A 2 -55.08 27.07 13.39
N HIS A 3 -54.24 26.13 12.95
CA HIS A 3 -52.86 26.03 13.44
C HIS A 3 -51.95 25.49 12.32
N HIS A 4 -51.23 26.42 11.68
CA HIS A 4 -50.02 26.14 10.92
C HIS A 4 -48.90 25.76 11.89
N ALA A 5 -48.22 24.63 11.65
CA ALA A 5 -46.96 24.31 12.29
C ALA A 5 -45.82 24.66 11.32
N TYR A 6 -45.01 25.64 11.71
CA TYR A 6 -43.81 26.10 11.01
C TYR A 6 -42.61 25.35 11.58
N THR A 7 -41.89 24.61 10.75
CA THR A 7 -40.65 23.93 11.15
C THR A 7 -39.48 24.91 11.00
N ILE A 8 -38.83 25.21 12.13
CA ILE A 8 -37.69 26.12 12.26
C ILE A 8 -36.42 25.42 11.76
N ALA A 9 -35.84 25.89 10.65
CA ALA A 9 -34.51 25.49 10.22
C ALA A 9 -33.45 26.18 11.10
N ARG A 10 -32.63 25.40 11.81
CA ARG A 10 -31.46 25.91 12.56
C ARG A 10 -30.25 25.93 11.64
N SER A 11 -29.79 27.12 11.22
CA SER A 11 -28.52 27.28 10.52
C SER A 11 -27.35 27.25 11.52
N VAL A 12 -26.45 26.29 11.37
CA VAL A 12 -25.19 26.25 12.13
C VAL A 12 -24.17 27.11 11.40
N ALA A 13 -23.81 28.26 11.98
CA ALA A 13 -22.79 29.14 11.45
C ALA A 13 -21.39 28.58 11.78
N CYS A 14 -20.71 28.00 10.81
CA CYS A 14 -19.30 27.62 10.93
C CYS A 14 -18.42 28.88 10.93
N ARG A 15 -17.81 29.21 12.08
CA ARG A 15 -16.77 30.24 12.18
C ARG A 15 -15.46 29.68 11.64
N VAL A 16 -15.06 30.09 10.44
CA VAL A 16 -13.74 29.77 9.89
C VAL A 16 -12.76 30.84 10.37
N ILE A 17 -11.74 30.45 11.12
CA ILE A 17 -10.64 31.36 11.50
C ILE A 17 -9.67 31.41 10.32
N PRO A 18 -9.43 32.56 9.68
CA PRO A 18 -8.44 32.65 8.62
C PRO A 18 -7.03 32.49 9.20
N LEU A 19 -6.31 31.46 8.76
CA LEU A 19 -4.89 31.30 9.01
C LEU A 19 -4.12 32.33 8.18
N ALA A 20 -3.45 33.28 8.85
CA ALA A 20 -2.55 34.21 8.21
C ALA A 20 -1.36 33.45 7.60
N ARG A 21 -1.17 33.55 6.28
CA ARG A 21 -0.02 32.99 5.58
C ARG A 21 1.11 34.03 5.59
N HIS A 22 2.20 33.74 6.27
CA HIS A 22 3.44 34.50 6.13
C HIS A 22 4.08 34.15 4.77
N MET A 23 4.02 35.09 3.81
CA MET A 23 4.81 35.04 2.59
C MET A 23 6.10 35.81 2.83
N SER A 24 7.22 35.10 2.97
CA SER A 24 8.55 35.70 3.00
C SER A 24 9.05 35.88 1.56
N SER A 25 9.04 37.11 1.07
CA SER A 25 9.57 37.49 -0.24
C SER A 25 10.96 38.13 -0.09
N LYS A 26 12.01 37.32 -0.08
CA LYS A 26 13.37 37.74 -0.47
C LYS A 26 14.11 36.58 -1.13
N PRO A 27 14.40 36.62 -2.44
CA PRO A 27 15.32 35.67 -3.05
C PRO A 27 16.74 36.08 -2.67
N ASN A 28 17.35 35.37 -1.72
CA ASN A 28 18.77 35.53 -1.47
C ASN A 28 19.54 34.82 -2.60
N ALA A 29 20.32 35.59 -3.35
CA ALA A 29 21.12 35.10 -4.45
C ALA A 29 22.24 34.18 -3.94
N GLN A 30 22.41 33.05 -4.62
CA GLN A 30 23.62 32.23 -4.66
C GLN A 30 24.13 31.67 -3.31
N THR A 31 23.31 30.83 -2.67
CA THR A 31 23.88 29.68 -1.94
C THR A 31 24.23 28.60 -2.97
N PRO A 32 25.44 28.00 -2.96
CA PRO A 32 25.68 26.78 -3.72
C PRO A 32 24.56 25.80 -3.38
N LEU A 33 23.97 25.18 -4.42
CA LEU A 33 22.88 24.22 -4.27
C LEU A 33 23.27 23.29 -3.12
N PRO A 34 22.53 23.27 -1.99
CA PRO A 34 22.85 22.34 -0.94
C PRO A 34 22.85 20.97 -1.59
N ASN A 35 23.93 20.20 -1.42
CA ASN A 35 23.97 18.81 -1.88
C ASN A 35 22.73 18.12 -1.27
N PHE A 36 21.66 18.04 -2.05
CA PHE A 36 20.34 17.63 -1.59
C PHE A 36 20.32 16.11 -1.60
N ALA A 37 21.20 15.53 -0.78
CA ALA A 37 21.18 14.11 -0.50
C ALA A 37 20.02 13.88 0.46
N LEU A 38 18.92 13.36 -0.08
CA LEU A 38 17.82 12.92 0.74
C LEU A 38 18.29 11.77 1.65
N PRO A 39 17.93 11.79 2.94
CA PRO A 39 18.18 10.64 3.81
C PRO A 39 17.58 9.36 3.20
N PRO A 40 18.20 8.18 3.39
CA PRO A 40 17.76 6.93 2.78
C PRO A 40 16.30 6.60 3.12
N LYS A 41 15.86 6.93 4.34
CA LYS A 41 14.46 6.78 4.75
C LYS A 41 13.48 7.57 3.86
N LYS A 42 13.84 8.79 3.45
CA LYS A 42 13.02 9.61 2.56
C LYS A 42 13.06 9.10 1.13
N LEU A 43 14.20 8.61 0.66
CA LEU A 43 14.32 7.96 -0.65
C LEU A 43 13.44 6.72 -0.74
N ARG A 44 13.46 5.85 0.28
CA ARG A 44 12.56 4.68 0.36
C ARG A 44 11.10 5.10 0.30
N ALA A 45 10.72 6.13 1.06
CA ALA A 45 9.35 6.65 1.04
C ALA A 45 8.96 7.19 -0.36
N LEU A 46 9.86 7.88 -1.06
CA LEU A 46 9.62 8.33 -2.43
C LEU A 46 9.44 7.17 -3.40
N VAL A 47 10.27 6.13 -3.29
CA VAL A 47 10.14 4.91 -4.09
C VAL A 47 8.79 4.22 -3.79
N SER A 48 8.38 4.14 -2.53
CA SER A 48 7.04 3.63 -2.17
C SER A 48 5.91 4.46 -2.78
N LEU A 49 6.02 5.80 -2.76
CA LEU A 49 5.04 6.69 -3.39
C LEU A 49 5.01 6.51 -4.90
N TYR A 50 6.17 6.37 -5.55
CA TYR A 50 6.27 6.09 -6.98
C TYR A 50 5.52 4.80 -7.33
N HIS A 51 5.72 3.74 -6.55
CA HIS A 51 5.01 2.47 -6.73
C HIS A 51 3.50 2.54 -6.49
N GLN A 52 3.03 3.53 -5.72
CA GLN A 52 1.61 3.80 -5.48
C GLN A 52 1.02 4.80 -6.49
N SER A 53 1.86 5.51 -7.25
CA SER A 53 1.40 6.59 -8.12
C SER A 53 0.45 6.15 -9.22
N ASN A 54 0.53 4.88 -9.65
CA ASN A 54 -0.40 4.30 -10.63
C ASN A 54 -1.86 4.27 -10.15
N SER A 55 -2.11 4.29 -8.83
CA SER A 55 -3.46 4.35 -8.26
C SER A 55 -3.86 5.75 -7.82
N PHE A 56 -3.12 6.79 -8.21
CA PHE A 56 -3.49 8.15 -7.89
C PHE A 56 -4.62 8.61 -8.80
N ILE A 57 -5.55 9.35 -8.20
CA ILE A 57 -6.68 9.94 -8.92
C ILE A 57 -6.18 11.12 -9.74
N THR A 58 -6.35 11.02 -11.05
CA THR A 58 -6.10 12.06 -12.04
C THR A 58 -7.42 12.50 -12.67
N PRO A 59 -7.49 13.68 -13.31
CA PRO A 59 -8.73 14.13 -13.94
C PRO A 59 -9.29 13.15 -14.97
N GLU A 60 -8.42 12.35 -15.60
CA GLU A 60 -8.79 11.37 -16.62
C GLU A 60 -9.41 10.10 -16.05
N ASN A 61 -9.04 9.68 -14.83
CA ASN A 61 -9.57 8.46 -14.19
C ASN A 61 -10.58 8.74 -13.06
N LEU A 62 -10.89 10.01 -12.80
CA LEU A 62 -11.74 10.44 -11.69
C LEU A 62 -13.16 9.85 -11.78
N ASP A 63 -13.79 9.92 -12.94
CA ASP A 63 -15.17 9.45 -13.12
C ASP A 63 -15.26 7.92 -12.92
N GLU A 64 -14.28 7.17 -13.45
CA GLU A 64 -14.21 5.72 -13.27
C GLU A 64 -13.99 5.32 -11.81
N GLU A 65 -13.12 6.03 -11.09
CA GLU A 65 -12.87 5.77 -9.66
C GLU A 65 -14.05 6.16 -8.76
N ILE A 66 -14.83 7.19 -9.15
CA ILE A 66 -16.11 7.51 -8.49
C ILE A 66 -17.06 6.34 -8.64
N ASP A 67 -17.31 5.89 -9.87
CA ASP A 67 -18.23 4.78 -10.14
C ASP A 67 -17.78 3.52 -9.41
N ARG A 68 -16.50 3.19 -9.45
CA ARG A 68 -15.92 2.07 -8.72
C ARG A 68 -16.17 2.16 -7.22
N ALA A 69 -15.89 3.30 -6.60
CA ALA A 69 -16.04 3.48 -5.15
C ALA A 69 -17.50 3.34 -4.67
N PHE A 70 -18.48 3.67 -5.52
CA PHE A 70 -19.90 3.58 -5.18
C PHE A 70 -20.57 2.27 -5.65
N LEU A 71 -20.00 1.57 -6.64
CA LEU A 71 -20.53 0.31 -7.18
C LEU A 71 -19.87 -0.94 -6.56
N GLU A 72 -18.63 -0.84 -6.08
CA GLU A 72 -18.00 -1.94 -5.34
C GLU A 72 -18.73 -2.15 -4.01
N VAL A 73 -19.67 -3.09 -3.99
CA VAL A 73 -20.17 -3.67 -2.73
C VAL A 73 -18.94 -4.25 -2.04
N PRO A 74 -18.56 -3.78 -0.82
CA PRO A 74 -17.42 -4.33 -0.11
C PRO A 74 -17.64 -5.82 -0.08
N ALA A 75 -16.72 -6.60 -0.66
CA ALA A 75 -16.84 -8.04 -0.82
C ALA A 75 -17.39 -8.60 0.49
N MET A 76 -18.71 -8.85 0.48
CA MET A 76 -19.43 -9.15 1.70
C MET A 76 -18.96 -10.56 1.97
N ARG A 77 -17.92 -10.68 2.81
CA ARG A 77 -17.29 -11.92 3.22
C ARG A 77 -18.46 -12.84 3.54
N THR A 78 -18.79 -13.72 2.61
CA THR A 78 -19.83 -14.70 2.82
C THR A 78 -19.21 -15.62 3.85
N PHE A 79 -19.40 -15.27 5.12
CA PHE A 79 -19.34 -16.18 6.25
C PHE A 79 -20.49 -17.18 6.10
N GLY A 80 -20.55 -17.83 4.94
CA GLY A 80 -21.46 -18.90 4.64
C GLY A 80 -21.02 -20.05 5.49
N ASN A 81 -21.69 -20.20 6.64
CA ASN A 81 -21.85 -21.38 7.48
C ASN A 81 -21.41 -22.70 6.83
N ARG A 82 -20.10 -22.92 6.65
CA ARG A 82 -19.58 -24.24 6.34
C ARG A 82 -19.60 -24.98 7.67
N ARG A 83 -20.68 -25.72 7.91
CA ARG A 83 -20.75 -26.67 9.02
C ARG A 83 -19.72 -27.76 8.74
N VAL A 84 -18.50 -27.58 9.25
CA VAL A 84 -17.45 -28.59 9.21
C VAL A 84 -17.78 -29.62 10.29
N ASP A 85 -17.82 -30.89 9.90
CA ASP A 85 -18.09 -31.98 10.84
C ASP A 85 -16.92 -32.15 11.83
N TRP A 86 -17.24 -32.51 13.08
CA TRP A 86 -16.27 -32.60 14.17
C TRP A 86 -15.10 -33.58 13.90
N PRO A 87 -15.32 -34.77 13.33
CA PRO A 87 -14.24 -35.68 12.97
C PRO A 87 -13.29 -35.09 11.92
N SER A 88 -13.83 -34.37 10.92
CA SER A 88 -13.04 -33.69 9.90
C SER A 88 -12.17 -32.59 10.52
N LEU A 89 -12.70 -31.84 11.47
CA LEU A 89 -11.95 -30.81 12.20
C LEU A 89 -10.78 -31.41 13.01
N ARG A 90 -10.98 -32.57 13.64
CA ARG A 90 -9.90 -33.25 14.40
C ARG A 90 -8.78 -33.76 13.49
N LEU A 91 -9.11 -34.27 12.31
CA LEU A 91 -8.13 -34.68 11.31
C LEU A 91 -7.31 -33.48 10.83
N GLU A 92 -7.98 -32.38 10.50
CA GLU A 92 -7.31 -31.14 10.06
C GLU A 92 -6.34 -30.60 11.11
N VAL A 93 -6.75 -30.57 12.39
CA VAL A 93 -5.87 -30.13 13.49
C VAL A 93 -4.65 -31.05 13.63
N LYS A 94 -4.82 -32.36 13.43
CA LYS A 94 -3.72 -33.33 13.50
C LYS A 94 -2.74 -33.12 12.34
N GLU A 95 -3.25 -32.90 11.12
CA GLU A 95 -2.44 -32.58 9.95
C GLU A 95 -1.64 -31.28 10.17
N ARG A 96 -2.31 -30.19 10.60
CA ARG A 96 -1.66 -28.90 10.88
C ARG A 96 -0.52 -29.01 11.90
N LYS A 97 -0.64 -29.91 12.89
CA LYS A 97 0.41 -30.16 13.90
C LYS A 97 1.62 -30.91 13.35
N GLN A 98 1.44 -31.69 12.29
CA GLN A 98 2.50 -32.48 11.66
C GLN A 98 3.26 -31.71 10.59
N LEU A 99 2.72 -30.60 10.12
CA LEU A 99 3.33 -29.76 9.09
C LEU A 99 4.38 -28.83 9.69
N SER A 100 5.48 -28.66 8.96
CA SER A 100 6.46 -27.62 9.27
C SER A 100 5.78 -26.26 9.20
N LYS A 101 6.06 -25.36 10.15
CA LYS A 101 5.51 -23.97 10.15
C LYS A 101 5.79 -23.20 8.85
N PHE A 102 6.68 -23.71 8.00
CA PHE A 102 7.09 -23.10 6.74
C PHE A 102 6.66 -23.88 5.48
N GLY A 103 6.06 -25.07 5.59
CA GLY A 103 5.73 -25.90 4.42
C GLY A 103 4.33 -26.49 4.51
N LEU A 104 3.50 -26.21 3.50
CA LEU A 104 2.21 -26.85 3.33
C LEU A 104 1.95 -27.09 1.82
N PRO A 105 1.52 -28.30 1.43
CA PRO A 105 1.30 -28.70 0.04
C PRO A 105 0.13 -27.96 -0.62
N GLU A 106 0.23 -27.76 -1.94
CA GLU A 106 -0.72 -27.04 -2.80
C GLU A 106 -2.18 -27.48 -2.65
N THR A 107 -2.43 -28.72 -2.23
CA THR A 107 -3.78 -29.31 -2.14
C THR A 107 -4.63 -28.79 -0.98
N LEU A 108 -4.02 -28.21 0.07
CA LEU A 108 -4.73 -27.63 1.22
C LEU A 108 -5.04 -26.14 1.08
N ASN A 109 -4.46 -25.45 0.09
CA ASN A 109 -4.69 -24.02 -0.13
C ASN A 109 -6.15 -23.71 -0.52
N SER A 110 -6.83 -24.63 -1.23
CA SER A 110 -8.20 -24.41 -1.68
C SER A 110 -9.25 -24.52 -0.56
N ALA A 111 -9.08 -25.44 0.40
CA ALA A 111 -10.07 -25.66 1.46
C ALA A 111 -9.94 -24.66 2.63
N LEU A 112 -8.73 -24.16 2.89
CA LEU A 112 -8.44 -23.23 3.96
C LEU A 112 -8.49 -21.74 3.57
N SER A 113 -8.63 -21.44 2.27
CA SER A 113 -8.88 -20.08 1.76
C SER A 113 -10.09 -19.38 2.45
N MET A 114 -10.94 -20.13 3.17
CA MET A 114 -12.07 -19.63 3.95
C MET A 114 -11.74 -19.15 5.39
N TYR A 115 -10.55 -19.45 5.96
CA TYR A 115 -10.17 -19.03 7.32
C TYR A 115 -9.19 -17.84 7.29
N GLU A 116 -9.72 -16.69 6.92
CA GLU A 116 -9.02 -15.50 6.42
C GLU A 116 -8.02 -14.85 7.40
N ALA A 117 -8.24 -14.91 8.72
CA ALA A 117 -7.38 -14.20 9.68
C ALA A 117 -5.95 -14.78 9.81
N GLY A 118 -5.78 -16.09 9.64
CA GLY A 118 -4.46 -16.73 9.70
C GLY A 118 -3.71 -16.73 8.36
N TYR A 119 -4.45 -16.56 7.25
CA TYR A 119 -3.89 -16.51 5.90
C TYR A 119 -3.30 -15.15 5.58
N GLU A 120 -4.01 -14.07 5.90
CA GLU A 120 -3.48 -12.71 5.69
C GLU A 120 -2.15 -12.49 6.40
N GLU A 121 -2.01 -12.96 7.65
CA GLU A 121 -0.76 -12.79 8.41
C GLU A 121 0.38 -13.68 7.90
N ARG A 122 0.05 -14.88 7.41
CA ARG A 122 1.04 -15.79 6.81
C ARG A 122 1.51 -15.27 5.45
N GLU A 123 0.61 -14.83 4.61
CA GLU A 123 0.91 -14.27 3.29
C GLU A 123 1.76 -13.01 3.41
N LYS A 124 1.39 -12.08 4.30
CA LYS A 124 2.20 -10.90 4.62
C LYS A 124 3.61 -11.28 5.08
N ARG A 125 3.76 -12.36 5.86
CA ARG A 125 5.07 -12.82 6.31
C ARG A 125 5.89 -13.42 5.17
N VAL A 126 5.27 -14.22 4.31
CA VAL A 126 5.92 -14.79 3.13
C VAL A 126 6.36 -13.68 2.19
N GLU A 127 5.49 -12.70 1.94
CA GLU A 127 5.78 -11.50 1.15
C GLU A 127 6.94 -10.71 1.76
N GLN A 128 6.94 -10.45 3.08
CA GLN A 128 8.07 -9.77 3.75
C GLN A 128 9.39 -10.52 3.63
N VAL A 129 9.36 -11.86 3.72
CA VAL A 129 10.56 -12.69 3.54
C VAL A 129 11.05 -12.59 2.10
N PHE A 130 10.14 -12.65 1.13
CA PHE A 130 10.45 -12.52 -0.28
C PHE A 130 11.04 -11.14 -0.60
N ASP A 131 10.38 -10.07 -0.16
CA ASP A 131 10.80 -8.69 -0.28
C ASP A 131 12.21 -8.49 0.30
N ALA A 132 12.48 -9.06 1.49
CA ALA A 132 13.80 -8.99 2.12
C ALA A 132 14.89 -9.78 1.37
N MET A 133 14.53 -10.94 0.79
CA MET A 133 15.49 -11.80 0.09
C MET A 133 15.88 -11.24 -1.28
N TYR A 134 14.95 -10.61 -1.97
CA TYR A 134 15.15 -10.07 -3.33
C TYR A 134 15.34 -8.55 -3.36
N GLY A 135 15.25 -7.87 -2.21
CA GLY A 135 15.29 -6.41 -2.14
C GLY A 135 14.12 -5.76 -2.90
N THR A 136 12.96 -6.42 -2.94
CA THR A 136 11.76 -5.95 -3.64
C THR A 136 10.74 -5.38 -2.64
N TRP A 137 9.69 -4.76 -3.16
CA TRP A 137 8.56 -4.20 -2.44
C TRP A 137 7.27 -4.74 -3.03
N GLN A 138 6.41 -5.32 -2.20
CA GLN A 138 5.13 -5.89 -2.63
C GLN A 138 5.31 -6.85 -3.82
N THR A 139 6.14 -7.88 -3.61
CA THR A 139 6.44 -9.02 -4.50
C THR A 139 7.23 -8.75 -5.77
N ASN A 140 7.04 -7.63 -6.47
CA ASN A 140 7.64 -7.46 -7.82
C ASN A 140 8.18 -6.06 -8.13
N LYS A 141 8.13 -5.13 -7.17
CA LYS A 141 8.61 -3.77 -7.41
C LYS A 141 10.02 -3.62 -6.84
N PRO A 142 10.99 -3.02 -7.54
CA PRO A 142 12.37 -2.93 -7.06
C PRO A 142 12.47 -2.00 -5.84
N GLY A 143 13.13 -2.45 -4.78
CA GLY A 143 13.42 -1.62 -3.60
C GLY A 143 14.54 -0.62 -3.87
N LEU A 144 14.74 0.31 -2.92
CA LEU A 144 15.78 1.35 -3.05
C LEU A 144 17.18 0.75 -3.22
N GLU A 145 17.51 -0.28 -2.45
CA GLU A 145 18.85 -0.88 -2.44
C GLU A 145 19.17 -1.47 -3.83
N LEU A 146 18.23 -2.21 -4.42
CA LEU A 146 18.38 -2.77 -5.76
C LEU A 146 18.53 -1.68 -6.83
N LEU A 147 17.78 -0.58 -6.70
CA LEU A 147 17.91 0.57 -7.60
C LEU A 147 19.29 1.25 -7.48
N GLN A 148 19.84 1.34 -6.28
CA GLN A 148 21.17 1.92 -6.07
C GLN A 148 22.26 1.03 -6.67
N ASP A 149 22.21 -0.28 -6.43
CA ASP A 149 23.19 -1.24 -6.98
C ASP A 149 23.21 -1.20 -8.51
N THR A 150 22.02 -1.19 -9.13
CA THR A 150 21.90 -1.11 -10.60
C THR A 150 22.38 0.23 -11.14
N TRP A 151 22.10 1.34 -10.44
CA TRP A 151 22.57 2.66 -10.81
C TRP A 151 24.10 2.77 -10.79
N GLU A 152 24.74 2.31 -9.72
CA GLU A 152 26.20 2.30 -9.58
C GLU A 152 26.87 1.48 -10.69
N GLY A 153 26.29 0.32 -11.03
CA GLY A 153 26.77 -0.51 -12.13
C GLY A 153 26.67 0.17 -13.50
N VAL A 154 25.59 0.90 -13.75
CA VAL A 154 25.40 1.68 -14.99
C VAL A 154 26.37 2.85 -15.05
N GLU A 155 26.57 3.57 -13.94
CA GLU A 155 27.50 4.70 -13.88
C GLU A 155 28.96 4.27 -14.14
N GLN A 156 29.37 3.11 -13.61
CA GLN A 156 30.70 2.56 -13.87
C GLN A 156 30.89 2.20 -15.35
N ARG A 157 29.86 1.68 -16.03
CA ARG A 157 29.93 1.38 -17.47
C ARG A 157 30.07 2.66 -18.30
N LEU A 158 29.25 3.67 -17.99
CA LEU A 158 29.31 4.97 -18.68
C LEU A 158 30.69 5.63 -18.53
N LYS A 159 31.26 5.63 -17.31
CA LYS A 159 32.61 6.17 -17.09
C LYS A 159 33.71 5.36 -17.77
N GLY A 160 33.53 4.04 -17.91
CA GLY A 160 34.45 3.17 -18.63
C GLY A 160 34.45 3.41 -20.14
N GLU A 161 33.30 3.79 -20.72
CA GLU A 161 33.16 4.10 -22.14
C GLU A 161 33.75 5.47 -22.52
N GLU A 162 33.74 6.44 -21.60
CA GLU A 162 34.35 7.77 -21.82
C GLU A 162 35.89 7.77 -21.77
N GLY A 163 36.51 6.73 -21.22
CA GLY A 163 37.97 6.60 -21.10
C GLY A 163 38.68 5.94 -22.30
N VAL A 164 37.97 5.62 -23.39
CA VAL A 164 38.48 4.86 -24.55
C VAL A 164 38.48 5.69 -25.86
N ASN A 165 38.40 7.01 -25.79
CA ASN A 165 38.64 7.90 -26.95
C ASN A 165 39.90 8.75 -26.79
#